data_AF-A0A699ZPL7-F1
#
_entry.id   AF-A0A699ZPL7-F1
#
_cell.length_a   1.000
_cell.length_b   1.000
_cell.length_c   1.000
_cell.angle_alpha   90.00
_cell.angle_beta   90.00
_cell.angle_gamma   90.00
#
_symmetry.space_group_name_H-M   'P 1'
#
loop_
_entity.id
_entity.type
_entity.pdbx_description
1 polymer ?
#
loop_
_entity_poly.entity_id
_entity_poly.type
_entity_poly.pdbx_seq_one_letter_code
_entity_poly.pdbx_strand_id
1 'polypeptide(L)'
;MQDFGHHAAAAIARDSAAVFAWKGETLEEYWWCTDMALTWPEGDGPNMLVDDGGDATLLIHEGVKAEAVFAKDGSKPDPDSTDNHEFKI
;
A
#
# COMPACT_ATOMS: atom_id res chain seq x y z
N MET A 1 10.09 -19.48 17.89
CA MET A 1 8.94 -19.29 16.98
C MET A 1 9.08 -17.94 16.25
N GLN A 2 10.17 -17.75 15.48
CA GLN A 2 10.52 -16.46 14.87
C GLN A 2 10.66 -16.52 13.33
N ASP A 3 10.35 -17.65 12.70
CA ASP A 3 10.88 -17.98 11.37
C ASP A 3 9.81 -18.20 10.27
N PHE A 4 8.53 -18.29 10.62
CA PHE A 4 7.50 -18.75 9.68
C PHE A 4 7.13 -17.73 8.58
N GLY A 5 7.10 -16.43 8.91
CA GLY A 5 6.68 -15.38 7.96
C GLY A 5 7.70 -15.12 6.84
N HIS A 6 8.99 -15.09 7.17
CA HIS A 6 10.05 -14.85 6.18
C HIS A 6 10.17 -16.01 5.18
N HIS A 7 10.04 -17.26 5.64
CA HIS A 7 10.11 -18.42 4.76
C HIS A 7 8.94 -18.50 3.78
N ALA A 8 7.72 -18.14 4.22
CA ALA A 8 6.57 -18.07 3.33
C ALA A 8 6.74 -16.98 2.26
N ALA A 9 7.09 -15.76 2.68
CA ALA A 9 7.33 -14.64 1.76
C ALA A 9 8.43 -14.98 0.73
N ALA A 10 9.56 -15.52 1.18
CA ALA A 10 10.68 -15.88 0.30
C ALA A 10 10.31 -17.00 -0.70
N ALA A 11 9.56 -18.01 -0.27
CA ALA A 11 9.14 -19.10 -1.15
C ALA A 11 8.24 -18.61 -2.29
N ILE A 12 7.27 -17.73 -1.98
CA ILE A 12 6.36 -17.14 -2.98
C ILE A 12 7.10 -16.16 -3.90
N ALA A 13 7.97 -15.32 -3.34
CA ALA A 13 8.78 -14.36 -4.08
C ALA A 13 9.68 -15.04 -5.12
N ARG A 14 10.20 -16.23 -4.81
CA ARG A 14 11.09 -16.97 -5.70
C ARG A 14 10.38 -17.52 -6.94
N ASP A 15 9.18 -18.09 -6.76
CA ASP A 15 8.61 -18.99 -7.77
C ASP A 15 7.24 -18.54 -8.31
N SER A 16 6.53 -17.61 -7.66
CA SER A 16 5.09 -17.46 -7.88
C SER A 16 4.60 -16.03 -8.10
N ALA A 17 5.05 -15.06 -7.31
CA ALA A 17 4.51 -13.70 -7.35
C ALA A 17 5.52 -12.68 -6.82
N ALA A 18 5.36 -11.41 -7.20
CA ALA A 18 6.03 -10.31 -6.52
C ALA A 18 5.51 -10.22 -5.07
N VAL A 19 6.42 -10.10 -4.11
CA VAL A 19 6.09 -10.03 -2.67
C VAL A 19 6.86 -8.88 -2.06
N PHE A 20 6.12 -7.96 -1.45
CA PHE A 20 6.64 -6.84 -0.67
C PHE A 20 6.12 -7.02 0.76
N ALA A 21 6.83 -7.84 1.55
CA ALA A 21 6.44 -8.12 2.92
C ALA A 21 7.62 -8.68 3.74
N TRP A 22 7.76 -8.25 4.99
CA TRP A 22 8.62 -8.87 5.98
C TRP A 22 8.07 -8.71 7.39
N LYS A 23 8.54 -9.56 8.32
CA LYS A 23 8.16 -9.43 9.72
C LYS A 23 8.90 -8.26 10.36
N GLY A 24 8.15 -7.38 11.02
CA GLY A 24 8.71 -6.25 11.78
C GLY A 24 8.88 -4.99 10.95
N GLU A 25 8.06 -4.80 9.92
CA GLU A 25 7.94 -3.55 9.18
C GLU A 25 7.66 -2.34 10.10
N THR A 26 8.18 -1.17 9.72
CA THR A 26 7.65 0.11 10.21
C THR A 26 6.35 0.46 9.47
N LEU A 27 5.59 1.45 9.95
CA LEU A 27 4.37 1.88 9.27
C LEU A 27 4.65 2.45 7.87
N GLU A 28 5.77 3.14 7.70
CA GLU A 28 6.23 3.64 6.40
C GLU A 28 6.55 2.51 5.44
N GLU A 29 7.20 1.44 5.92
CA GLU A 29 7.48 0.25 5.14
C GLU A 29 6.19 -0.49 4.75
N TYR A 30 5.22 -0.57 5.66
CA TYR A 30 3.90 -1.15 5.40
C TYR A 30 3.14 -0.44 4.26
N TRP A 31 3.03 0.89 4.33
CA TRP A 31 2.38 1.67 3.27
C TRP A 31 3.15 1.64 1.97
N TRP A 32 4.49 1.63 2.01
CA TRP A 32 5.32 1.41 0.82
C TRP A 32 5.08 0.04 0.18
N CYS A 33 5.02 -1.03 0.97
CA CYS A 33 4.70 -2.38 0.48
C CYS A 33 3.32 -2.42 -0.19
N THR A 34 2.34 -1.71 0.38
CA THR A 34 0.98 -1.61 -0.16
C THR A 34 0.97 -0.90 -1.51
N ASP A 35 1.67 0.24 -1.62
CA ASP A 35 1.82 0.98 -2.88
C ASP A 35 2.54 0.15 -3.95
N MET A 36 3.60 -0.56 -3.58
CA MET A 36 4.31 -1.47 -4.49
C MET A 36 3.45 -2.64 -4.97
N ALA A 37 2.56 -3.18 -4.13
CA ALA A 37 1.65 -4.25 -4.51
C ALA A 37 0.54 -3.78 -5.48
N LEU A 38 0.15 -2.50 -5.40
CA LEU A 38 -0.84 -1.87 -6.28
C LEU A 38 -0.23 -1.29 -7.57
N THR A 39 1.08 -1.09 -7.61
CA THR A 39 1.79 -0.56 -8.77
C THR A 39 2.20 -1.67 -9.73
N TRP A 40 1.58 -1.71 -10.90
CA TRP A 40 1.85 -2.71 -11.94
C TRP A 40 2.69 -2.07 -13.06
N PRO A 41 3.93 -2.53 -13.30
CA PRO A 41 4.75 -2.00 -14.38
C PRO A 41 4.01 -2.07 -15.72
N GLU A 42 3.97 -0.95 -16.43
CA GLU A 42 3.32 -0.82 -17.75
C GLU A 42 1.79 -0.99 -17.77
N GLY A 43 1.14 -1.05 -16.61
CA GLY A 43 -0.32 -1.18 -16.49
C GLY A 43 -0.97 -0.09 -15.64
N ASP A 44 -2.30 -0.03 -15.69
CA ASP A 44 -3.13 0.91 -14.91
C ASP A 44 -3.48 0.36 -13.50
N GLY A 45 -2.74 -0.65 -13.02
CA GLY A 45 -2.99 -1.37 -11.76
C GLY A 45 -3.69 -2.73 -11.93
N PRO A 46 -4.09 -3.39 -10.83
CA PRO A 46 -4.64 -4.74 -10.85
C PRO A 46 -6.09 -4.79 -11.36
N ASN A 47 -6.49 -5.91 -11.97
CA ASN A 47 -7.90 -6.13 -12.35
C ASN A 47 -8.78 -6.59 -11.17
N MET A 48 -8.18 -7.22 -10.15
CA MET A 48 -8.87 -7.73 -8.96
C MET A 48 -8.01 -7.45 -7.73
N LEU A 49 -8.67 -7.10 -6.62
CA LEU A 49 -8.04 -6.90 -5.32
C LEU A 49 -8.58 -7.94 -4.34
N VAL A 50 -7.68 -8.55 -3.57
CA VAL A 50 -8.02 -9.35 -2.39
C VAL A 50 -7.43 -8.61 -1.21
N ASP A 51 -8.28 -8.25 -0.25
CA ASP A 51 -7.94 -7.32 0.82
C ASP A 51 -8.43 -7.87 2.16
N ASP A 52 -7.60 -7.76 3.19
CA ASP A 52 -7.90 -8.18 4.57
C ASP A 52 -7.56 -7.01 5.49
N GLY A 53 -8.58 -6.42 6.11
CA GLY A 53 -8.48 -5.16 6.86
C GLY A 53 -8.90 -3.92 6.06
N GLY A 54 -8.76 -3.93 4.72
CA GLY A 54 -9.34 -2.91 3.85
C GLY A 54 -8.41 -1.75 3.47
N ASP A 55 -7.13 -1.80 3.82
CA ASP A 55 -6.19 -0.69 3.63
C ASP A 55 -5.81 -0.46 2.16
N ALA A 56 -5.68 -1.52 1.37
CA ALA A 56 -5.46 -1.36 -0.07
C ALA A 56 -6.69 -0.72 -0.74
N THR A 57 -7.89 -1.12 -0.30
CA THR A 57 -9.14 -0.49 -0.73
C THR A 57 -9.20 0.98 -0.30
N LEU A 58 -8.80 1.30 0.94
CA LEU A 58 -8.76 2.66 1.46
C LEU A 58 -7.82 3.54 0.66
N LEU A 59 -6.59 3.07 0.40
CA LEU A 59 -5.56 3.81 -0.32
C LEU A 59 -6.05 4.22 -1.72
N ILE A 60 -6.71 3.33 -2.45
CA ILE A 60 -7.29 3.63 -3.76
C ILE A 60 -8.38 4.71 -3.64
N HIS A 61 -9.28 4.58 -2.67
CA HIS A 61 -10.39 5.53 -2.51
C HIS A 61 -9.93 6.92 -2.08
N GLU A 62 -8.96 7.01 -1.16
CA GLU A 62 -8.38 8.30 -0.75
C GLU A 62 -7.52 8.90 -1.85
N GLY A 63 -6.78 8.08 -2.61
CA GLY A 63 -6.03 8.51 -3.80
C GLY A 63 -6.94 9.19 -4.83
N VAL A 64 -8.05 8.56 -5.21
CA VAL A 64 -9.01 9.15 -6.17
C VAL A 64 -9.60 10.47 -5.66
N LYS A 65 -9.91 10.57 -4.36
CA LYS A 65 -10.39 11.84 -3.76
C LYS A 65 -9.32 12.92 -3.84
N ALA A 66 -8.08 12.59 -3.49
CA ALA A 66 -6.96 13.51 -3.52
C ALA A 66 -6.67 13.99 -4.95
N GLU A 67 -6.68 13.08 -5.92
CA GLU A 67 -6.51 13.40 -7.35
C GLU A 67 -7.62 14.33 -7.86
N ALA A 68 -8.88 14.11 -7.46
CA ALA A 68 -9.99 14.97 -7.84
C ALA A 68 -9.84 16.39 -7.28
N VAL A 69 -9.39 16.53 -6.03
CA VAL A 69 -9.07 17.83 -5.42
C VAL A 69 -7.91 18.49 -6.15
N PHE A 70 -6.82 17.75 -6.38
CA PHE A 70 -5.65 18.23 -7.10
C PHE A 70 -5.99 18.70 -8.52
N ALA A 71 -6.83 17.96 -9.26
CA ALA A 71 -7.27 18.35 -10.60
C ALA A 71 -8.10 19.64 -10.61
N LYS A 72 -8.81 19.94 -9.51
CA LYS A 72 -9.66 21.13 -9.39
C LYS A 72 -8.86 22.39 -9.07
N ASP A 73 -7.93 22.31 -8.11
CA ASP A 73 -7.26 23.49 -7.57
C ASP A 73 -5.76 23.32 -7.26
N GLY A 74 -5.18 22.15 -7.56
CA GLY A 74 -3.76 21.86 -7.34
C GLY A 74 -3.39 21.57 -5.88
N SER A 75 -4.36 21.51 -4.96
CA SER A 75 -4.10 21.19 -3.57
C SER A 75 -3.69 19.72 -3.42
N LYS A 76 -2.71 19.47 -2.55
CA LYS A 76 -2.26 18.13 -2.16
C LYS A 76 -2.80 17.77 -0.78
N PRO A 77 -2.91 16.48 -0.42
CA PRO A 77 -3.18 16.07 0.95
C PRO A 77 -2.17 16.70 1.92
N ASP A 78 -2.68 17.17 3.06
CA ASP A 78 -1.88 17.75 4.13
C ASP A 78 -1.85 16.78 5.31
N PRO A 79 -0.69 16.20 5.68
CA PRO A 79 -0.61 15.30 6.82
C PRO A 79 -1.01 15.99 8.14
N ASP A 80 -0.89 17.31 8.25
CA ASP A 80 -1.30 18.04 9.45
C ASP A 80 -2.82 18.22 9.59
N SER A 81 -3.60 17.76 8.61
CA SER A 81 -5.06 17.76 8.66
C SER A 81 -5.67 16.68 9.57
N THR A 82 -4.86 15.76 10.08
CA THR A 82 -5.26 14.66 10.96
C THR A 82 -4.36 14.58 12.19
N ASP A 83 -4.87 14.04 13.30
CA ASP A 83 -4.08 13.69 14.49
C ASP A 83 -3.68 12.20 14.50
N ASN A 84 -4.18 11.39 13.56
CA ASN A 84 -3.83 9.98 13.45
C ASN A 84 -2.42 9.84 12.87
N HIS A 85 -1.48 9.29 13.64
CA HIS A 85 -0.09 9.10 13.26
C HIS A 85 0.09 8.27 11.98
N GLU A 86 -0.72 7.24 11.77
CA GLU A 86 -0.64 6.38 10.61
C GLU A 86 -1.18 7.07 9.36
N PHE A 87 -2.27 7.83 9.47
CA PHE A 87 -2.87 8.54 8.34
C PHE A 87 -2.04 9.77 7.87
N LYS A 88 -0.94 10.07 8.56
CA LYS A 88 0.05 11.07 8.16
C LYS A 88 1.12 10.51 7.22
N ILE A 89 1.30 9.20 7.21
CA ILE A 89 2.31 8.47 6.44
C ILE A 89 1.77 8.23 5.04
#